data_AF-A0A2V6IJN1-F1
#
_entry.id   AF-A0A2V6IJN1-F1
#
_cell.length_a   1.000
_cell.length_b   1.000
_cell.length_c   1.000
_cell.angle_alpha   90.00
_cell.angle_beta   90.00
_cell.angle_gamma   90.00
#
_symmetry.space_group_name_H-M   'P 1'
#
loop_
_entity.id
_entity.type
_entity.pdbx_description
1 polymer ?
#
loop_
_entity_poly.entity_id
_entity_poly.type
_entity_poly.pdbx_seq_one_letter_code
_entity_poly.pdbx_strand_id
1 'polypeptide(L)' 'MDHVFMSGFFEEVKRRKVYRVAVAYIIVAGGIIQIASAVFPAWELPNWSQRLVIVLLLAGFPIALILAWAFDVTP' A
#
# COMPACT_ATOMS: atom_id res chain seq x y z
N MET A 1 -9.98 5.80 -36.68
CA MET A 1 -9.57 4.55 -36.01
C MET A 1 -8.48 4.90 -34.99
N ASP A 2 -8.87 4.82 -33.70
CA ASP A 2 -8.08 4.25 -32.57
C ASP A 2 -7.23 5.12 -31.60
N HIS A 3 -7.21 6.46 -31.62
CA HIS A 3 -6.19 7.19 -30.82
C HIS A 3 -6.65 8.17 -29.71
N VAL A 4 -7.95 8.29 -29.40
CA VAL A 4 -8.42 9.35 -28.44
C VAL A 4 -9.11 8.79 -27.18
N PHE A 5 -9.35 7.48 -27.07
CA PHE A 5 -10.12 6.92 -25.95
C PHE A 5 -9.29 6.60 -24.68
N MET A 6 -7.95 6.54 -24.76
CA MET A 6 -7.15 6.12 -23.61
C MET A 6 -6.84 7.24 -22.60
N SER A 7 -6.94 8.52 -22.98
CA SER A 7 -6.71 9.62 -22.03
C SER A 7 -7.88 9.77 -21.04
N GLY A 8 -9.13 9.68 -21.51
CA GLY A 8 -10.32 9.86 -20.67
C GLY A 8 -10.57 8.71 -19.67
N PHE A 9 -10.24 7.47 -20.01
CA PHE A 9 -10.39 6.33 -19.08
C PHE A 9 -9.35 6.36 -17.95
N PHE A 10 -8.11 6.78 -18.25
CA PHE A 10 -7.07 6.98 -17.25
C PHE A 10 -7.33 8.19 -16.34
N GLU A 11 -7.98 9.25 -16.85
CA GLU A 11 -8.42 10.39 -16.03
C GLU A 11 -9.61 10.03 -15.11
N GLU A 12 -10.55 9.19 -15.55
CA GLU A 12 -11.68 8.76 -14.72
C GLU A 12 -11.24 7.76 -13.62
N VAL A 13 -10.29 6.86 -13.92
CA VAL A 13 -9.68 5.96 -12.90
C VAL A 13 -8.91 6.76 -11.84
N LYS A 14 -8.36 7.93 -12.21
CA LYS A 14 -7.62 8.84 -11.33
C LYS A 14 -8.51 9.57 -10.30
N ARG A 15 -9.84 9.57 -10.45
CA ARG A 15 -10.78 10.25 -9.52
C ARG A 15 -10.99 9.53 -8.18
N ARG A 16 -10.51 8.30 -7.99
CA ARG A 16 -10.59 7.61 -6.69
C ARG A 16 -9.32 7.89 -5.88
N LYS A 17 -9.35 8.83 -4.92
CA LYS A 17 -8.15 9.13 -4.09
C LYS A 17 -7.72 7.91 -3.25
N VAL A 18 -8.59 6.92 -3.05
CA VAL A 18 -8.27 5.61 -2.47
C VAL A 18 -7.07 4.93 -3.17
N TYR A 19 -6.91 5.08 -4.49
CA TYR A 19 -5.75 4.52 -5.21
C TYR A 19 -4.43 5.15 -4.73
N ARG A 20 -4.44 6.46 -4.43
CA ARG A 20 -3.26 7.16 -3.89
C ARG A 20 -2.86 6.60 -2.53
N VAL A 21 -3.84 6.25 -1.67
CA VAL A 21 -3.57 5.63 -0.37
C VAL A 21 -3.02 4.23 -0.54
N ALA A 22 -3.57 3.43 -1.47
CA ALA A 22 -3.05 2.09 -1.76
C ALA A 22 -1.57 2.14 -2.22
N VAL A 23 -1.24 3.03 -3.15
CA VAL A 23 0.13 3.20 -3.64
C VAL A 23 1.06 3.70 -2.53
N ALA A 24 0.64 4.72 -1.76
CA ALA A 24 1.42 5.23 -0.63
C ALA A 24 1.68 4.13 0.42
N TYR A 25 0.67 3.32 0.72
CA TYR A 25 0.80 2.20 1.65
C TYR A 25 1.83 1.19 1.16
N ILE A 26 1.79 0.79 -0.12
CA ILE A 26 2.74 -0.17 -0.69
C ILE A 26 4.18 0.37 -0.60
N ILE A 27 4.39 1.65 -0.89
CA ILE A 27 5.71 2.28 -0.79
C ILE A 27 6.22 2.23 0.66
N VAL A 28 5.39 2.62 1.62
CA VAL A 28 5.74 2.62 3.06
C VAL A 28 5.98 1.19 3.56
N ALA A 29 5.07 0.27 3.26
CA ALA A 29 5.19 -1.14 3.63
C ALA A 29 6.46 -1.78 3.04
N GLY A 30 6.75 -1.50 1.78
CA GLY A 30 7.98 -1.93 1.12
C GLY A 30 9.23 -1.36 1.78
N GLY A 31 9.20 -0.08 2.18
CA GLY A 31 10.27 0.54 2.97
C GLY A 31 10.48 -0.13 4.32
N ILE A 32 9.40 -0.42 5.05
CA ILE A 32 9.45 -1.16 6.33
C ILE A 32 10.06 -2.54 6.13
N ILE A 33 9.66 -3.28 5.09
CA ILE A 33 10.20 -4.61 4.80
C ILE A 33 11.71 -4.53 4.49
N GLN A 34 12.15 -3.55 3.70
CA GLN A 34 13.57 -3.35 3.39
C GLN A 34 14.37 -3.05 4.66
N ILE A 35 13.90 -2.11 5.49
CA ILE A 35 14.56 -1.78 6.76
C ILE A 35 14.59 -3.01 7.69
N ALA A 36 13.47 -3.72 7.84
CA ALA A 36 13.40 -4.92 8.66
C ALA A 36 14.35 -6.01 8.15
N SER A 37 14.48 -6.19 6.84
CA SER A 37 15.40 -7.18 6.26
C SER A 37 16.88 -6.86 6.54
N ALA A 38 17.23 -5.60 6.80
CA ALA A 38 18.58 -5.19 7.18
C ALA A 38 18.78 -5.23 8.71
N VAL A 39 17.81 -4.72 9.47
CA VAL A 39 17.90 -4.58 10.93
C VAL A 39 17.72 -5.92 11.64
N PHE A 40 16.79 -6.76 11.20
CA PHE A 40 16.43 -8.00 11.92
C PHE A 40 17.59 -8.99 11.96
N PRO A 41 18.32 -9.27 10.86
CA PRO A 41 19.50 -10.11 10.92
C PRO A 41 20.62 -9.48 11.75
N ALA A 42 20.79 -8.15 11.68
CA ALA A 42 21.81 -7.44 12.47
C ALA A 42 21.59 -7.54 13.98
N TRP A 43 20.34 -7.75 14.41
CA TRP A 43 19.94 -7.93 15.80
C TRP A 43 19.68 -9.41 16.16
N GLU A 44 20.06 -10.34 15.28
CA GLU A 44 19.87 -11.79 15.44
C GLU A 44 18.42 -12.17 15.80
N LEU A 45 17.45 -11.42 15.27
CA LEU A 45 16.04 -11.70 15.55
C LEU A 45 15.60 -13.04 14.94
N PRO A 46 14.63 -13.73 15.58
CA PRO A 46 14.09 -14.98 15.06
C PRO A 46 13.55 -14.85 13.63
N ASN A 47 13.69 -15.90 12.83
CA ASN A 47 13.21 -15.94 11.44
C ASN A 47 11.69 -15.71 11.29
N TRP A 48 10.91 -15.92 12.36
CA TRP A 48 9.47 -15.64 12.36
C TRP A 48 9.16 -14.13 12.46
N SER A 49 10.08 -13.31 12.97
CA SER A 49 9.85 -11.87 13.20
C SER A 49 9.56 -11.14 11.89
N GLN A 50 10.33 -11.39 10.84
CA GLN A 50 10.09 -10.78 9.53
C GLN A 50 8.75 -11.23 8.93
N ARG A 51 8.38 -12.50 9.13
CA ARG A 51 7.07 -13.02 8.69
C ARG A 51 5.93 -12.33 9.41
N LEU A 52 6.05 -12.08 10.71
CA LEU A 52 5.03 -11.33 11.46
C LEU A 52 4.87 -9.91 10.94
N VAL A 53 5.96 -9.20 10.64
CA VAL A 53 5.88 -7.85 10.05
C VAL A 53 5.11 -7.89 8.74
N ILE A 54 5.41 -8.84 7.85
CA ILE A 54 4.70 -9.00 6.58
C ILE A 54 3.22 -9.29 6.81
N VAL A 55 2.88 -10.21 7.71
CA VAL A 55 1.49 -10.54 8.05
C VAL A 55 0.74 -9.32 8.60
N LEU A 56 1.39 -8.53 9.47
CA LEU A 56 0.80 -7.30 10.01
C LEU A 56 0.60 -6.23 8.93
N LEU A 57 1.53 -6.07 7.99
CA LEU A 57 1.37 -5.16 6.85
C LEU A 57 0.24 -5.62 5.92
N LEU A 58 0.13 -6.92 5.68
CA LEU A 58 -0.96 -7.48 4.87
C LEU A 58 -2.32 -7.32 5.56
N ALA A 59 -2.39 -7.49 6.88
CA ALA A 59 -3.62 -7.25 7.65
C ALA A 59 -3.95 -5.76 7.79
N GLY A 60 -2.92 -4.90 7.87
CA GLY A 60 -3.08 -3.45 7.95
C GLY A 60 -3.51 -2.81 6.63
N PHE A 61 -3.18 -3.43 5.49
CA PHE A 61 -3.58 -2.94 4.17
C PHE A 61 -5.10 -2.81 3.98
N PRO A 62 -5.94 -3.85 4.21
CA PRO A 62 -7.40 -3.72 4.08
C PRO A 62 -7.95 -2.70 5.07
N ILE A 63 -7.40 -2.59 6.29
CA ILE A 63 -7.78 -1.55 7.25
C ILE A 63 -7.49 -0.16 6.68
N ALA A 64 -6.30 0.06 6.13
CA ALA A 64 -5.92 1.33 5.50
C ALA A 64 -6.83 1.68 4.32
N LEU A 65 -7.24 0.70 3.51
CA LEU A 65 -8.20 0.91 2.42
C LEU A 65 -9.60 1.24 2.92
N ILE A 66 -10.08 0.57 3.97
CA ILE A 66 -11.38 0.85 4.58
C ILE A 66 -11.40 2.26 5.17
N LEU A 67 -10.34 2.67 5.87
CA LEU A 67 -10.21 4.03 6.40
C LEU A 67 -10.13 5.06 5.28
N ALA A 68 -9.31 4.80 4.26
CA ALA A 68 -9.25 5.67 3.08
C ALA A 68 -10.61 5.83 2.42
N TRP A 69 -11.38 4.75 2.28
CA TRP A 69 -12.73 4.81 1.75
C TRP A 69 -13.68 5.56 2.68
N ALA A 70 -13.67 5.28 3.99
CA ALA A 70 -14.54 5.93 4.95
C ALA A 70 -14.32 7.45 5.03
N PHE A 71 -13.07 7.90 5.08
CA PHE A 71 -12.72 9.32 5.16
C PHE A 71 -12.79 10.05 3.82
N ASP A 72 -12.61 9.36 2.69
CA ASP A 72 -12.73 9.96 1.35
C ASP A 72 -14.20 10.03 0.87
N VAL A 73 -15.11 9.27 1.48
CA VAL A 73 -16.56 9.31 1.24
C VAL A 73 -17.27 10.34 2.13
N THR A 74 -16.69 10.74 3.27
CA THR A 74 -17.17 11.92 4.02
C THR A 74 -16.61 13.21 3.42
N PRO A 75 -17.47 14.18 3.04
CA PRO A 75 -17.05 15.52 2.59
C PRO A 75 -16.22 16.28 3.62
#